data_AF-A0A2E0HB02-F1
#
_entry.id   AF-A0A2E0HB02-F1
#
_cell.length_a   1.000
_cell.length_b   1.000
_cell.length_c   1.000
_cell.angle_alpha   90.00
_cell.angle_beta   90.00
_cell.angle_gamma   90.00
#
_symmetry.space_group_name_H-M   'P 1'
#
loop_
_entity.id
_entity.type
_entity.pdbx_description
1 polymer ?
#
loop_
_entity_poly.entity_id
_entity_poly.type
_entity_poly.pdbx_seq_one_letter_code
_entity_poly.pdbx_strand_id
1 'polypeptide(L)'
;MRITGCEILHCNAGWRDFSFLKLQTTDGITGIAEFNECYGSPGLSVVIKRLVDRIIEMDAMEHERIHQYLYAVTRQAPGGVNQKR
;
A
#
# COMPACT_ATOMS: atom_id res chain seq x y z
N MET A 1 -2.18 16.64 8.55
CA MET A 1 -1.99 15.83 7.33
C MET A 1 -2.34 14.35 7.54
N ARG A 2 -3.62 14.01 7.74
CA ARG A 2 -4.05 12.61 7.91
C ARG A 2 -4.37 11.95 6.58
N ILE A 3 -4.13 10.64 6.45
CA ILE A 3 -4.48 9.86 5.26
C ILE A 3 -6.00 9.66 5.21
N THR A 4 -6.61 9.98 4.06
CA THR A 4 -8.06 9.82 3.84
C THR A 4 -8.41 8.64 2.93
N GLY A 5 -7.46 8.18 2.12
CA GLY A 5 -7.67 7.05 1.24
C GLY A 5 -6.63 6.96 0.13
N CYS A 6 -6.89 6.08 -0.84
CA CYS A 6 -6.07 5.95 -2.03
C CYS A 6 -6.86 5.59 -3.29
N GLU A 7 -6.24 5.89 -4.42
CA GLU A 7 -6.61 5.42 -5.74
C GLU A 7 -5.44 4.63 -6.35
N ILE A 8 -5.76 3.60 -7.13
CA ILE A 8 -4.79 2.90 -7.96
C ILE A 8 -5.03 3.31 -9.40
N LEU A 9 -3.98 3.74 -10.08
CA LEU A 9 -4.00 4.17 -11.47
C LEU A 9 -3.14 3.22 -12.29
N HIS A 10 -3.63 2.82 -13.46
CA HIS A 10 -2.86 2.04 -14.42
C HIS A 10 -2.78 2.81 -15.74
N CYS A 11 -1.59 2.79 -16.35
CA CYS A 11 -1.34 3.41 -17.64
C CYS A 11 -0.59 2.41 -18.53
N ASN A 12 -1.08 2.22 -19.75
CA ASN A 12 -0.41 1.35 -20.72
C ASN A 12 0.88 2.02 -21.22
N ALA A 13 2.02 1.34 -21.02
CA ALA A 13 3.35 1.78 -21.43
C ALA A 13 3.92 0.93 -22.59
N GLY A 14 3.03 0.48 -23.48
CA GLY A 14 3.35 -0.32 -24.66
C GLY A 14 3.38 -1.80 -24.37
N TRP A 15 4.51 -2.31 -23.89
CA TRP A 15 4.70 -3.75 -23.66
C TRP A 15 4.47 -4.17 -22.19
N ARG A 16 4.21 -3.21 -21.30
CA ARG A 16 3.77 -3.42 -19.91
C ARG A 16 2.90 -2.25 -19.44
N ASP A 17 2.17 -2.44 -18.35
CA ASP A 17 1.47 -1.35 -17.68
C ASP A 17 2.35 -0.74 -16.58
N PHE A 18 2.29 0.57 -16.44
CA PHE A 18 2.76 1.28 -15.24
C PHE A 18 1.60 1.41 -14.26
N SER A 19 1.87 1.14 -12.99
CA SER A 19 0.88 1.23 -11.94
C SER A 19 1.31 2.26 -10.91
N PHE A 20 0.38 3.09 -10.47
CA PHE A 20 0.65 4.16 -9.52
C PHE A 20 -0.34 4.10 -8.36
N LEU A 21 0.20 4.30 -7.16
CA LEU A 21 -0.55 4.57 -5.95
C LEU A 21 -0.68 6.09 -5.80
N LYS A 22 -1.93 6.56 -5.73
CA LYS A 22 -2.27 7.94 -5.38
C LYS A 22 -2.84 7.96 -3.97
N LEU A 23 -2.13 8.57 -3.02
CA LEU A 23 -2.51 8.67 -1.62
C LEU A 23 -3.05 10.07 -1.32
N GLN A 24 -4.21 10.15 -0.67
CA GLN A 24 -4.89 11.43 -0.38
C GLN A 24 -4.85 11.76 1.10
N THR A 25 -4.84 13.06 1.41
CA THR A 25 -4.80 13.55 2.80
C THR A 25 -5.89 14.58 3.08
N THR A 26 -6.16 14.82 4.37
CA THR A 26 -7.13 15.83 4.86
C THR A 26 -6.82 17.24 4.39
N ASP A 27 -5.54 17.53 4.12
CA ASP A 27 -5.06 18.88 3.83
C ASP A 27 -5.07 19.15 2.32
N GLY A 28 -5.66 18.24 1.52
CA GLY A 28 -5.73 18.33 0.06
C GLY A 28 -4.44 17.93 -0.67
N ILE A 29 -3.39 17.54 0.07
CA ILE A 29 -2.12 17.08 -0.50
C ILE A 29 -2.27 15.64 -0.99
N THR A 30 -1.73 15.37 -2.18
CA THR A 30 -1.71 14.05 -2.82
C THR A 30 -0.27 13.56 -2.99
N GLY A 31 0.03 12.37 -2.47
CA GLY A 31 1.28 11.66 -2.72
C GLY A 31 1.15 10.66 -3.86
N ILE A 32 2.20 10.49 -4.67
CA ILE A 32 2.24 9.53 -5.77
C ILE A 32 3.44 8.60 -5.59
N ALA A 33 3.23 7.30 -5.78
CA ALA A 33 4.29 6.30 -5.85
C ALA A 33 4.05 5.34 -7.02
N GLU A 34 5.11 4.94 -7.72
CA GLU A 34 5.05 3.90 -8.75
C GLU A 34 5.20 2.52 -8.11
N PHE A 35 4.46 1.53 -8.63
CA PHE A 35 4.68 0.11 -8.34
C PHE A 35 4.45 -0.74 -9.60
N ASN A 36 4.86 -2.01 -9.55
CA ASN A 36 4.79 -2.92 -10.69
C ASN A 36 3.98 -4.17 -10.35
N GLU A 37 2.86 -4.35 -11.06
CA GLU A 37 2.00 -5.53 -10.94
C GLU A 37 2.27 -6.57 -12.05
N CYS A 38 2.75 -6.13 -13.22
CA CYS A 38 2.99 -6.98 -14.38
C CYS A 38 4.12 -8.00 -14.18
N TYR A 39 5.12 -7.69 -13.34
CA TYR A 39 6.25 -8.58 -13.09
C TYR A 39 6.03 -9.44 -11.84
N GLY A 40 5.39 -10.59 -12.03
CA GLY A 40 5.31 -11.65 -11.02
C GLY A 40 4.50 -11.31 -9.77
N SER A 41 3.76 -10.20 -9.78
CA SER A 41 3.00 -9.71 -8.61
C SER A 41 1.51 -9.47 -8.90
N PRO A 42 0.80 -10.37 -9.62
CA PRO A 42 -0.63 -10.16 -9.89
C PRO A 42 -1.42 -10.06 -8.59
N GLY A 43 -2.27 -9.04 -8.47
CA GLY A 43 -3.07 -8.77 -7.28
C GLY A 43 -2.41 -7.80 -6.29
N LEU A 44 -1.22 -7.29 -6.58
CA LEU A 44 -0.54 -6.30 -5.74
C LEU A 44 -1.39 -5.05 -5.51
N SER A 45 -2.17 -4.62 -6.52
CA SER A 45 -3.11 -3.50 -6.37
C SER A 45 -4.15 -3.73 -5.27
N VAL A 46 -4.63 -4.97 -5.13
CA VAL A 46 -5.60 -5.33 -4.08
C VAL A 46 -4.93 -5.33 -2.72
N VAL A 47 -3.71 -5.87 -2.61
CA VAL A 47 -2.94 -5.86 -1.36
C VAL A 47 -2.68 -4.42 -0.90
N ILE A 48 -2.23 -3.54 -1.80
CA ILE A 48 -1.98 -2.13 -1.47
C ILE A 48 -3.25 -1.46 -0.92
N LYS A 49 -4.41 -1.61 -1.59
CA LYS A 49 -5.68 -1.06 -1.10
C LYS A 49 -6.00 -1.54 0.32
N ARG A 50 -5.86 -2.85 0.58
CA ARG A 50 -6.10 -3.43 1.91
C ARG A 50 -5.15 -2.93 2.98
N LEU A 51 -3.90 -2.62 2.63
CA LEU A 51 -2.93 -2.03 3.55
C LEU A 51 -3.26 -0.56 3.84
N VAL A 52 -3.67 0.21 2.82
CA VAL A 52 -4.08 1.60 3.01
C VAL A 52 -5.31 1.69 3.91
N ASP A 53 -6.30 0.79 3.77
CA ASP A 53 -7.47 0.75 4.65
C ASP A 53 -7.11 0.65 6.15
N ARG A 54 -5.95 0.07 6.48
CA ARG A 54 -5.48 -0.08 7.87
C ARG A 54 -4.88 1.19 8.46
N ILE A 55 -4.53 2.16 7.62
CA ILE A 55 -3.77 3.37 8.01
C ILE A 55 -4.53 4.67 7.71
N ILE A 56 -5.81 4.58 7.36
CA ILE A 56 -6.71 5.75 7.29
C ILE A 56 -6.72 6.44 8.66
N GLU A 57 -6.82 7.77 8.67
CA GLU A 57 -6.72 8.67 9.84
C GLU A 57 -5.32 8.77 10.51
N MET A 58 -4.35 7.93 10.12
CA MET A 58 -2.96 8.10 10.58
C MET A 58 -2.34 9.35 9.96
N ASP A 59 -1.39 9.97 10.67
CA ASP A 59 -0.65 11.13 10.15
C ASP A 59 0.36 10.66 9.09
N ALA A 60 0.26 11.19 7.88
CA ALA A 60 1.12 10.85 6.76
C ALA A 60 2.60 11.23 6.99
N MET A 61 2.88 12.17 7.90
CA MET A 61 4.26 12.52 8.28
C MET A 61 4.91 11.47 9.19
N GLU A 62 4.13 10.60 9.83
CA GLU A 62 4.65 9.50 10.67
C GLU A 62 4.99 8.25 9.83
N HIS A 63 5.66 8.43 8.68
CA HIS A 63 5.86 7.35 7.70
C HIS A 63 6.58 6.12 8.26
N GLU A 64 7.57 6.29 9.16
CA GLU A 64 8.24 5.15 9.81
C GLU A 64 7.30 4.40 10.75
N ARG A 65 6.45 5.11 11.50
CA ARG A 65 5.45 4.48 12.37
C ARG A 65 4.45 3.68 11.54
N ILE A 66 3.98 4.25 10.43
CA ILE A 66 3.11 3.58 9.46
C ILE A 66 3.80 2.34 8.90
N HIS A 67 5.05 2.45 8.47
CA HIS A 67 5.83 1.33 7.95
C HIS A 67 5.97 0.19 8.96
N GLN A 68 6.35 0.49 10.20
CA GLN A 68 6.47 -0.52 11.27
C GLN A 68 5.12 -1.17 11.59
N TYR A 69 4.04 -0.39 11.60
CA TYR A 69 2.68 -0.93 11.80
C TYR A 69 2.28 -1.88 10.67
N LEU A 70 2.45 -1.47 9.41
CA LEU A 70 2.16 -2.29 8.24
C LEU A 70 3.02 -3.56 8.20
N TYR A 71 4.29 -3.47 8.59
CA TYR A 71 5.17 -4.63 8.72
C TYR A 71 4.67 -5.60 9.80
N ALA A 72 4.27 -5.08 10.97
CA ALA A 72 3.76 -5.91 12.06
C ALA A 72 2.46 -6.65 11.72
N VAL A 73 1.58 -6.08 10.90
CA VAL A 73 0.31 -6.73 10.50
C VAL A 73 0.44 -7.68 9.32
N THR A 74 1.49 -7.53 8.50
CA THR A 74 1.74 -8.39 7.34
C THR A 74 2.61 -9.60 7.65
N ARG A 75 3.42 -9.54 8.71
CA ARG A 75 4.22 -10.70 9.14
C ARG A 75 3.33 -11.81 9.71
N GLN A 76 3.58 -13.04 9.31
CA GLN A 76 3.02 -14.20 9.99
C GLN A 76 3.62 -14.29 11.40
N ALA A 77 2.81 -14.65 12.39
CA ALA A 77 3.30 -14.85 13.75
C ALA A 77 4.29 -16.03 13.78
N PRO A 78 5.56 -15.85 14.19
CA PRO A 78 6.45 -16.97 14.45
C PRO A 78 5.91 -17.77 15.65
N GLY A 79 5.65 -19.06 15.43
CA GLY A 79 5.25 -20.06 16.42
C GLY A 79 3.75 -20.38 16.50
N GLY A 80 2.90 -19.75 15.68
CA GLY A 80 1.45 -20.01 15.68
C GLY A 80 1.03 -21.21 14.82
N VAL A 81 -0.18 -21.73 15.02
CA VAL A 81 -0.78 -22.86 14.24
C VAL A 81 -0.79 -22.61 12.71
N ASN A 82 -0.62 -21.35 12.28
CA ASN A 82 -0.47 -20.93 10.89
C ASN A 82 0.96 -21.00 10.32
N GLN A 83 1.97 -21.29 11.13
CA GLN A 83 3.33 -21.49 10.65
C GLN A 83 3.43 -22.89 10.03
N LYS A 84 3.24 -22.97 8.71
CA LYS A 84 3.46 -24.20 7.98
C LYS A 84 4.96 -24.45 7.83
N ARG A 85 5.35 -25.66 8.24
CA ARG A 85 6.65 -26.27 8.03
C ARG A 85 6.81 -26.70 6.58
#